data_AF-A0AAU1V3K5-F1
#
_entry.id   AF-A0AAU1V3K5-F1
#
_cell.length_a   1.000
_cell.length_b   1.000
_cell.length_c   1.000
_cell.angle_alpha   90.00
_cell.angle_beta   90.00
_cell.angle_gamma   90.00
#
_symmetry.space_group_name_H-M   'P 1'
#
loop_
_entity.id
_entity.type
_entity.pdbx_description
1 polymer ?
#
loop_
_entity_poly.entity_id
_entity_poly.type
_entity_poly.pdbx_seq_one_letter_code
_entity_poly.pdbx_strand_id
1 'polypeptide(L)'
;MTSKVAEETLGYEQARDELIEVVRRLEAGGTTLEESLALWERGEELAKVCRRWLDGARARLDAALAGEEAAGEEAAGEEPGE
;
A
#
# COMPACT_ATOMS: atom_id res chain seq x y z
N MET A 1 -17.02 -11.03 22.81
CA MET A 1 -16.74 -11.91 21.66
C MET A 1 -15.58 -11.32 20.88
N THR A 2 -14.43 -11.99 20.98
CA THR A 2 -13.35 -12.06 19.97
C THR A 2 -12.69 -10.73 19.57
N SER A 3 -11.67 -10.19 20.23
CA SER A 3 -10.29 -10.74 20.38
C SER A 3 -9.68 -11.43 19.14
N LYS A 4 -10.27 -11.32 17.95
CA LYS A 4 -9.76 -11.96 16.71
C LYS A 4 -9.15 -10.97 15.71
N VAL A 5 -8.69 -9.81 16.17
CA VAL A 5 -8.05 -8.80 15.30
C VAL A 5 -6.72 -8.34 15.90
N ALA A 6 -6.01 -9.25 16.58
CA ALA A 6 -4.67 -8.96 17.09
C ALA A 6 -3.57 -9.17 16.03
N GLU A 7 -3.93 -9.63 14.83
CA GLU A 7 -3.01 -9.88 13.70
C GLU A 7 -3.61 -9.47 12.34
N GLU A 8 -4.62 -8.58 12.31
CA GLU A 8 -5.08 -8.05 11.02
C GLU A 8 -4.13 -6.97 10.54
N THR A 9 -3.50 -7.25 9.39
CA THR A 9 -2.73 -6.32 8.57
C THR A 9 -3.23 -4.88 8.74
N LEU A 10 -2.39 -3.98 9.28
CA LEU A 10 -2.73 -2.56 9.40
C LEU A 10 -3.28 -2.03 8.07
N GLY A 11 -4.42 -1.36 8.12
CA GLY A 11 -4.97 -0.66 6.95
C GLY A 11 -4.03 0.43 6.46
N TYR A 12 -4.08 0.77 5.18
CA TYR A 12 -3.18 1.76 4.57
C TYR A 12 -3.21 3.11 5.31
N GLU A 13 -4.40 3.66 5.59
CA GLU A 13 -4.53 4.97 6.24
C GLU A 13 -3.97 4.97 7.65
N GLN A 14 -4.24 3.90 8.41
CA GLN A 14 -3.67 3.70 9.75
C GLN A 14 -2.13 3.65 9.70
N ALA A 15 -1.57 2.89 8.75
CA ALA A 15 -0.13 2.74 8.61
C ALA A 15 0.55 4.05 8.18
N ARG A 16 -0.09 4.80 7.29
CA ARG A 16 0.36 6.14 6.86
C ARG A 16 0.35 7.11 8.02
N ASP A 17 -0.73 7.15 8.80
CA ASP A 17 -0.88 8.11 9.89
C ASP A 17 0.15 7.82 11.01
N GLU A 18 0.36 6.54 11.34
CA GLU A 18 1.42 6.16 12.27
C GLU A 18 2.82 6.51 11.75
N LEU A 19 3.07 6.32 10.44
CA LEU A 19 4.35 6.67 9.83
C LEU A 19 4.61 8.18 9.89
N ILE A 20 3.58 9.00 9.69
CA ILE A 20 3.67 10.46 9.82
C ILE A 20 4.07 10.84 11.25
N GLU A 21 3.49 10.21 12.26
CA GLU A 21 3.85 10.47 13.66
C GLU A 21 5.28 10.03 13.99
N VAL A 22 5.73 8.89 13.46
CA VAL A 22 7.14 8.45 13.59
C VAL A 22 8.10 9.47 12.99
N VAL A 23 7.83 9.93 11.75
CA VAL A 23 8.66 10.94 11.08
C VAL A 23 8.68 12.24 11.88
N ARG A 24 7.52 12.72 12.34
CA ARG A 24 7.42 13.92 13.18
C ARG A 24 8.29 13.84 14.42
N ARG A 25 8.29 12.68 15.10
CA ARG A 25 9.13 12.47 16.30
C ARG A 25 10.62 12.44 15.97
N LEU A 26 11.01 11.81 14.86
CA LEU A 26 12.40 11.82 14.39
C LEU A 26 12.87 13.24 14.03
N GLU A 27 12.03 14.02 13.36
CA GLU A 27 12.33 15.40 12.95
C GLU A 27 12.38 16.38 14.13
N ALA A 28 11.53 16.18 15.15
CA ALA A 28 11.55 16.97 16.37
C ALA A 28 12.87 16.83 17.14
N GLY A 29 13.53 15.67 17.01
CA GLY A 29 14.73 15.34 17.77
C GLY A 29 14.48 15.25 19.28
N GLY A 30 15.55 15.37 20.08
CA GLY A 30 15.45 15.30 21.54
C GLY A 30 15.26 13.89 22.12
N THR A 31 15.29 12.86 21.28
CA THR A 31 15.29 11.44 21.65
C THR A 31 16.71 10.90 21.82
N THR A 32 16.88 9.84 22.59
CA THR A 32 18.18 9.14 22.65
C THR A 32 18.48 8.43 21.33
N LEU A 33 19.71 7.95 21.17
CA LEU A 33 20.08 7.17 19.99
C LEU A 33 19.24 5.90 19.87
N GLU A 34 19.06 5.17 20.97
CA GLU A 34 18.27 3.94 21.02
C GLU A 34 16.80 4.20 20.65
N GLU A 35 16.21 5.28 21.16
CA GLU A 35 14.84 5.68 20.80
C GLU A 35 14.73 6.08 19.33
N SER A 36 15.74 6.77 18.79
CA SER A 36 15.78 7.18 17.39
C SER A 36 15.89 5.97 16.46
N LEU A 37 16.67 4.95 16.84
CA LEU A 37 16.77 3.69 16.11
C LEU A 37 15.45 2.92 16.14
N ALA A 38 14.80 2.81 17.30
CA ALA A 38 13.51 2.14 17.42
C ALA A 38 12.42 2.83 16.58
N LEU A 39 12.40 4.16 16.56
CA LEU A 39 11.50 4.94 15.69
C LEU A 39 11.79 4.68 14.21
N TRP A 40 13.05 4.67 13.81
CA TRP A 40 13.43 4.38 12.43
C TRP A 40 13.01 2.97 11.99
N GLU A 41 13.28 1.94 12.80
CA GLU A 41 12.88 0.55 12.52
C GLU A 41 11.36 0.45 12.35
N ARG A 42 10.60 1.10 13.24
CA ARG A 42 9.14 1.16 13.13
C ARG A 42 8.68 1.86 11.85
N GLY A 43 9.33 2.97 11.49
CA GLY A 43 9.08 3.69 10.24
C GLY A 43 9.29 2.80 9.01
N GLU A 44 10.36 2.01 8.99
CA GLU A 44 10.65 1.06 7.91
C GLU A 44 9.59 -0.05 7.77
N GLU A 45 9.08 -0.57 8.89
CA GLU A 45 7.99 -1.54 8.89
C GLU A 45 6.71 -0.94 8.31
N LEU A 46 6.33 0.25 8.76
CA LEU A 46 5.15 0.97 8.29
C LEU A 46 5.25 1.31 6.80
N ALA A 47 6.42 1.77 6.33
CA ALA A 47 6.66 2.03 4.92
C ALA A 47 6.51 0.77 4.07
N LYS A 48 6.96 -0.41 4.55
CA LYS A 48 6.73 -1.70 3.87
C LYS A 48 5.25 -2.06 3.79
N VAL A 49 4.47 -1.79 4.85
CA VAL A 49 3.01 -1.99 4.82
C VAL A 49 2.35 -1.08 3.79
N CYS A 50 2.65 0.23 3.81
CA CYS A 50 2.11 1.20 2.86
C CYS A 50 2.41 0.80 1.42
N ARG A 51 3.66 0.42 1.11
CA ARG A 51 4.07 -0.03 -0.22
C ARG A 51 3.29 -1.26 -0.69
N ARG A 52 3.11 -2.27 0.16
CA ARG A 52 2.31 -3.47 -0.19
C ARG A 52 0.88 -3.12 -0.60
N TRP A 53 0.25 -2.18 0.11
CA TRP A 53 -1.09 -1.71 -0.24
C TRP A 53 -1.12 -0.97 -1.58
N LEU A 54 -0.16 -0.07 -1.83
CA LEU A 54 -0.07 0.69 -3.07
C LEU A 54 0.24 -0.20 -4.27
N ASP A 55 1.17 -1.13 -4.14
CA ASP A 55 1.53 -2.10 -5.19
C ASP A 55 0.31 -2.98 -5.54
N GLY A 56 -0.41 -3.46 -4.53
CA GLY A 56 -1.64 -4.23 -4.73
C GLY A 56 -2.75 -3.42 -5.42
N ALA A 57 -2.92 -2.15 -5.07
CA ALA A 57 -3.86 -1.27 -5.74
C ALA A 57 -3.46 -1.01 -7.20
N ARG A 58 -2.16 -0.79 -7.46
CA ARG A 58 -1.62 -0.60 -8.80
C ARG A 58 -1.87 -1.82 -9.70
N ALA A 59 -1.56 -3.01 -9.21
CA ALA A 59 -1.78 -4.25 -9.96
C ALA A 59 -3.26 -4.46 -10.35
N ARG A 60 -4.20 -4.08 -9.46
CA ARG A 60 -5.65 -4.16 -9.78
C ARG A 60 -6.05 -3.16 -10.87
N LEU A 61 -5.50 -1.95 -10.85
CA LEU A 61 -5.75 -0.95 -11.89
C LEU A 61 -5.19 -1.41 -13.24
N ASP A 62 -3.95 -1.91 -13.25
CA ASP A 62 -3.32 -2.40 -14.48
C ASP A 62 -4.09 -3.59 -15.07
N ALA A 63 -4.60 -4.50 -14.23
CA ALA A 63 -5.45 -5.61 -14.69
C ALA A 63 -6.80 -5.16 -15.25
N ALA A 64 -7.42 -4.14 -14.66
CA ALA A 64 -8.68 -3.60 -15.16
C ALA A 64 -8.51 -2.94 -16.53
N LEU A 65 -7.45 -2.14 -16.71
CA LEU A 65 -7.14 -1.48 -17.98
C LEU A 65 -6.83 -2.49 -19.10
N ALA A 66 -6.02 -3.52 -18.81
CA ALA A 66 -5.72 -4.57 -19.79
C ALA A 66 -6.97 -5.36 -20.22
N GLY A 67 -7.92 -5.57 -19.30
CA GLY A 67 -9.20 -6.22 -19.62
C GLY A 67 -10.09 -5.38 -20.54
N GLU A 68 -10.07 -4.05 -20.38
CA GLU A 68 -10.78 -3.12 -21.26
C GLU A 68 -10.17 -3.08 -22.67
N GLU A 69 -8.84 -3.09 -22.78
CA GLU A 69 -8.12 -3.13 -24.06
C GLU A 69 -8.39 -4.43 -24.83
N ALA A 70 -8.32 -5.59 -24.15
CA ALA A 70 -8.62 -6.88 -24.75
C ALA A 70 -10.08 -6.98 -25.23
N ALA A 71 -11.04 -6.44 -24.47
CA ALA A 71 -12.44 -6.41 -24.88
C ALA A 71 -12.69 -5.48 -26.08
N GLY A 72 -11.89 -4.43 -26.25
CA GLY A 72 -11.95 -3.53 -27.40
C GLY A 72 -11.39 -4.16 -28.69
N GLU A 73 -10.34 -4.98 -28.59
CA GLU A 73 -9.76 -5.69 -29.73
C GLU A 73 -10.62 -6.87 -30.20
N GLU A 74 -11.28 -7.60 -29.29
CA GLU A 74 -12.23 -8.66 -29.66
C GLU A 74 -13.48 -8.11 -30.38
N ALA A 75 -13.94 -6.91 -30.02
CA ALA A 75 -15.07 -6.24 -30.69
C ALA A 75 -14.70 -5.69 -32.09
N ALA A 76 -13.42 -5.45 -32.37
CA ALA A 76 -12.94 -4.96 -33.67
C ALA A 76 -12.53 -6.09 -34.64
N GLY A 77 -12.47 -7.34 -34.17
CA GLY A 77 -12.06 -8.52 -34.94
C GLY A 77 -13.18 -9.24 -35.70
N GLU A 78 -14.44 -8.88 -35.49
CA GLU A 78 -15.60 -9.48 -36.17
C GLU A 78 -16.09 -8.60 -37.33
N GLU A 79 -15.23 -8.41 -38.34
CA GLU A 79 -15.68 -8.01 -39.68
C GLU A 79 -16.14 -9.28 -40.41
N PRO A 80 -17.43 -9.45 -40.76
CA PRO A 80 -17.90 -10.61 -41.50
C PRO A 80 -17.29 -10.57 -42.90
N GLY A 81 -16.27 -11.39 -43.14
CA GLY A 81 -15.71 -11.60 -44.47
C GLY A 81 -16.74 -12.30 -45.38
N GLU A 82 -17.02 -11.68 -46.52
CA GLU A 82 -17.82 -12.22 -47.65
C GLU A 82 -17.13 -13.41 -48.35
#